data_AF-A0A928GEH5-F1
#
_entry.id   AF-A0A928GEH5-F1
#
_cell.length_a   1.000
_cell.length_b   1.000
_cell.length_c   1.000
_cell.angle_alpha   90.00
_cell.angle_beta   90.00
_cell.angle_gamma   90.00
#
_symmetry.space_group_name_H-M   'P 1'
#
loop_
_entity.id
_entity.type
_entity.pdbx_description
1 polymer ?
#
loop_
_entity_poly.entity_id
_entity_poly.type
_entity_poly.pdbx_seq_one_letter_code
_entity_poly.pdbx_strand_id
1 'polypeptide(L)' 'MGRKVGSVKSKEQKAEEYANVIRSLSKGKSIRDTAKLCDVSISTVQRVKREFAL' A
#
# COMPACT_ATOMS: atom_id res chain seq x y z
N MET A 1 29.42 0.21 -9.23
CA MET A 1 28.92 0.31 -7.83
C MET A 1 27.40 0.33 -7.84
N GLY A 2 26.78 -0.84 -7.95
CA GLY A 2 25.32 -0.99 -7.97
C GLY A 2 24.74 -0.90 -6.55
N ARG A 3 23.57 -0.28 -6.43
CA ARG A 3 22.81 -0.13 -5.17
C ARG A 3 22.65 -1.48 -4.47
N LYS A 4 23.00 -1.54 -3.18
CA LYS A 4 22.76 -2.69 -2.30
C LYS A 4 21.29 -3.15 -2.41
N VAL A 5 21.10 -4.39 -2.86
CA VAL A 5 19.82 -5.09 -2.89
C VAL A 5 19.40 -5.29 -1.42
N GLY A 6 18.52 -4.43 -0.92
CA GLY A 6 18.12 -4.45 0.49
C GLY A 6 17.60 -3.13 1.04
N SER A 7 17.82 -2.00 0.35
CA SER A 7 17.19 -0.71 0.71
C SER A 7 15.92 -0.47 -0.11
N VAL A 8 15.10 -1.50 -0.24
CA VAL A 8 13.71 -1.37 -0.68
C VAL A 8 12.92 -1.63 0.58
N LYS A 9 12.25 -0.61 1.14
CA LYS A 9 11.38 -0.72 2.34
C LYS A 9 10.76 -2.12 2.38
N SER A 10 11.08 -2.90 3.41
CA SER A 10 10.64 -4.30 3.54
C SER A 10 9.14 -4.37 3.37
N LYS A 11 8.65 -5.48 2.81
CA LYS A 11 7.21 -5.71 2.65
C LYS A 11 6.46 -5.50 3.95
N GLU A 12 7.07 -5.81 5.09
CA GLU A 12 6.53 -5.55 6.43
C GLU A 12 6.39 -4.05 6.74
N GLN A 13 7.41 -3.22 6.48
CA GLN A 13 7.29 -1.77 6.70
C GLN A 13 6.23 -1.13 5.79
N LYS A 14 6.15 -1.59 4.53
CA LYS A 14 5.06 -1.16 3.63
C LYS A 14 3.71 -1.70 4.08
N ALA A 15 3.66 -2.92 4.60
CA ALA A 15 2.44 -3.49 5.14
C ALA A 15 1.97 -2.76 6.40
N GLU A 16 2.88 -2.23 7.21
CA GLU A 16 2.57 -1.39 8.37
C GLU A 16 2.12 0.01 7.94
N GLU A 17 2.86 0.66 7.03
CA GLU A 17 2.55 1.99 6.48
C GLU A 17 1.23 1.98 5.69
N TYR A 18 0.90 0.87 5.02
CA TYR A 18 -0.35 0.66 4.27
C TYR A 18 -1.32 -0.30 4.97
N ALA A 19 -1.12 -0.64 6.24
CA ALA A 19 -2.03 -1.53 6.99
C ALA A 19 -3.45 -0.97 6.97
N ASN A 20 -3.52 0.36 7.10
CA ASN A 20 -4.78 1.10 7.11
C ASN A 20 -5.45 1.10 5.72
N VAL A 21 -4.67 1.04 4.64
CA VAL A 21 -5.15 0.88 3.25
C VAL A 21 -5.72 -0.52 3.04
N ILE A 22 -4.98 -1.56 3.44
CA ILE A 22 -5.37 -2.97 3.34
C ILE A 22 -6.67 -3.20 4.12
N ARG A 23 -6.74 -2.70 5.35
CA ARG A 23 -7.92 -2.81 6.22
C ARG A 23 -9.13 -2.05 5.67
N SER A 24 -8.90 -0.92 4.99
CA SER A 24 -9.96 -0.16 4.32
C SER A 24 -10.48 -0.87 3.07
N LEU A 25 -9.57 -1.42 2.24
CA LEU A 25 -9.94 -2.21 1.06
C LEU A 25 -10.68 -3.50 1.44
N SER A 26 -10.22 -4.19 2.48
CA SER A 26 -10.88 -5.39 3.03
C SER A 26 -12.29 -5.09 3.59
N LYS A 27 -12.53 -3.88 4.10
CA LYS A 27 -13.87 -3.41 4.49
C LYS A 27 -14.77 -3.05 3.29
N GLY A 28 -14.31 -3.23 2.05
CA GLY A 28 -15.07 -2.89 0.84
C GLY A 28 -15.05 -1.41 0.47
N LYS A 29 -14.13 -0.62 1.05
CA LYS A 29 -14.02 0.80 0.68
C LYS A 29 -13.44 0.95 -0.73
N SER A 30 -13.93 1.96 -1.44
CA SER A 30 -13.42 2.32 -2.76
C SER A 30 -11.97 2.80 -2.70
N ILE A 31 -11.20 2.48 -3.74
CA ILE A 31 -9.79 2.89 -3.91
C ILE A 31 -9.60 4.40 -3.65
N ARG A 32 -10.56 5.22 -4.11
CA ARG A 32 -10.54 6.67 -3.97
C ARG A 32 -10.78 7.15 -2.54
N ASP A 33 -11.65 6.46 -1.80
CA ASP A 33 -11.96 6.78 -0.40
C ASP A 33 -10.78 6.39 0.50
N THR A 34 -10.21 5.21 0.27
CA THR A 34 -9.00 4.74 0.94
C THR A 34 -7.80 5.65 0.66
N ALA A 35 -7.65 6.14 -0.58
CA ALA A 35 -6.61 7.09 -0.94
C ALA A 35 -6.71 8.40 -0.14
N LYS A 36 -7.94 8.93 0.00
CA LYS A 36 -8.20 10.13 0.82
C LYS A 36 -7.98 9.88 2.32
N LEU A 37 -8.45 8.74 2.83
CA LEU A 37 -8.37 8.42 4.27
C LEU A 37 -6.94 8.14 4.75
N CYS A 38 -6.09 7.64 3.87
CA CYS A 38 -4.69 7.35 4.19
C CYS A 38 -3.72 8.40 3.64
N ASP A 39 -4.20 9.50 3.03
CA ASP A 39 -3.37 10.51 2.36
C ASP A 39 -2.33 9.91 1.40
N VAL A 40 -2.71 8.83 0.72
CA VAL A 40 -1.86 8.11 -0.23
C VAL A 40 -2.36 8.31 -1.65
N SER A 41 -1.42 8.27 -2.59
CA SER A 41 -1.77 8.33 -4.01
C SER A 41 -2.61 7.12 -4.43
N ILE A 42 -3.57 7.35 -5.33
CA ILE A 42 -4.40 6.30 -5.94
C ILE A 42 -3.53 5.21 -6.57
N SER A 43 -2.42 5.59 -7.21
CA SER A 43 -1.44 4.66 -7.79
C SER A 43 -0.82 3.73 -6.76
N THR A 44 -0.56 4.22 -5.54
CA THR A 44 -0.06 3.42 -4.41
C THR A 44 -1.14 2.46 -3.94
N VAL A 45 -2.38 2.91 -3.75
CA VAL A 45 -3.50 2.04 -3.36
C VAL A 45 -3.73 0.95 -4.41
N GLN A 46 -3.64 1.28 -5.70
CA GLN A 46 -3.81 0.31 -6.79
C GLN A 46 -2.66 -0.71 -6.85
N ARG A 47 -1.42 -0.30 -6.53
CA ARG A 47 -0.29 -1.22 -6.38
C ARG A 47 -0.49 -2.13 -5.18
N VAL A 48 -0.85 -1.58 -4.02
CA VAL A 48 -1.17 -2.35 -2.81
C VAL A 48 -2.29 -3.35 -3.09
N LYS A 49 -3.36 -2.92 -3.77
CA LYS A 49 -4.45 -3.81 -4.17
C LYS A 49 -3.97 -4.99 -5.03
N ARG A 50 -3.11 -4.73 -6.03
CA ARG A 50 -2.52 -5.77 -6.88
C ARG A 50 -1.53 -6.67 -6.12
N GLU A 51 -0.70 -6.08 -5.27
CA GLU A 51 0.38 -6.77 -4.54
C GLU A 51 -0.17 -7.64 -3.41
N PHE A 52 -1.28 -7.23 -2.80
CA PHE A 52 -2.01 -7.98 -1.76
C PHE A 52 -3.22 -8.75 -2.29
N ALA A 53 -3.50 -8.71 -3.60
CA ALA A 53 -4.60 -9.40 -4.28
C ALA A 53 -5.98 -9.23 -3.59
N LEU A 54 -6.27 -8.02 -3.12
CA LEU A 54 -7.54 -7.62 -2.48
C LEU A 54 -8.49 -6.92 -3.46
#